data_AF-A0A2G6KTE2-F1
#
_entry.id   AF-A0A2G6KTE2-F1
#
_cell.length_a   1.000
_cell.length_b   1.000
_cell.length_c   1.000
_cell.angle_alpha   90.00
_cell.angle_beta   90.00
_cell.angle_gamma   90.00
#
_symmetry.space_group_name_H-M   'P 1'
#
loop_
_entity.id
_entity.type
_entity.pdbx_description
1 polymer ?
#
loop_
_entity_poly.entity_id
_entity_poly.type
_entity_poly.pdbx_seq_one_letter_code
_entity_poly.pdbx_strand_id
1 'polypeptide(L)'
;MSGESQLKLDKNMGIANAGSFRYSLTQLFGRGTGVIIDAADVERIDTSIVQLVYSFVSSMKQAGLTVEISRPSEAFSSSASRLGFSGYFGLEGSEQGIE
;
A
#
# COMPACT_ATOMS: atom_id res chain seq x y z
N MET A 1 -20.30 13.92 4.51
CA MET A 1 -18.83 14.07 4.49
C MET A 1 -18.26 12.68 4.34
N SER A 2 -17.86 12.29 3.14
CA SER A 2 -17.18 11.02 2.88
C SER A 2 -15.78 11.15 3.47
N GLY A 3 -15.58 10.66 4.70
CA GLY A 3 -14.30 10.76 5.39
C GLY A 3 -13.40 9.64 4.95
N GLU A 4 -12.39 9.92 4.13
CA GLU A 4 -11.32 8.97 3.83
C GLU A 4 -10.24 9.07 4.91
N SER A 5 -9.74 7.94 5.38
CA SER A 5 -8.60 7.90 6.29
C SER A 5 -7.29 7.93 5.49
N GLN A 6 -6.27 8.60 6.01
CA GLN A 6 -4.96 8.65 5.37
C GLN A 6 -3.93 7.86 6.18
N LEU A 7 -3.07 7.13 5.48
CA LEU A 7 -1.93 6.42 6.04
C LEU A 7 -0.68 6.81 5.26
N LYS A 8 0.31 7.39 5.93
CA LYS A 8 1.61 7.71 5.32
C LYS A 8 2.61 6.59 5.64
N LEU A 9 3.32 6.11 4.63
CA LEU A 9 4.41 5.16 4.80
C LEU A 9 5.71 5.90 5.12
N ASP A 10 6.48 5.35 6.07
CA ASP A 10 7.80 5.89 6.43
C ASP A 10 8.87 5.50 5.41
N LYS A 11 10.03 6.17 5.50
CA LYS A 11 11.17 5.92 4.61
C LYS A 11 11.65 4.48 4.59
N ASN A 12 11.67 3.84 5.76
CA ASN A 12 12.12 2.47 5.93
C ASN A 12 10.97 1.63 6.47
N MET A 13 10.43 0.77 5.61
CA MET A 13 9.36 -0.15 5.96
C MET A 13 9.90 -1.57 5.93
N GLY A 14 10.02 -2.23 7.08
CA GLY A 14 10.63 -3.56 7.14
C GLY A 14 10.14 -4.39 8.30
N ILE A 15 10.77 -5.54 8.52
CA ILE A 15 10.34 -6.46 9.58
C ILE A 15 10.27 -5.81 10.97
N ALA A 16 11.14 -4.83 11.25
CA ALA A 16 11.19 -4.11 12.52
C ALA A 16 9.92 -3.30 12.82
N ASN A 17 9.21 -2.80 11.80
CA ASN A 17 7.96 -2.04 11.96
C ASN A 17 6.72 -2.77 11.40
N ALA A 18 6.85 -4.00 10.92
CA ALA A 18 5.73 -4.78 10.40
C ALA A 18 4.60 -4.98 11.44
N GLY A 19 4.96 -5.15 12.72
CA GLY A 19 3.99 -5.33 13.81
C GLY A 19 3.11 -4.10 14.04
N SER A 20 3.72 -2.92 14.20
CA SER A 20 3.00 -1.65 14.38
C SER A 20 2.25 -1.23 13.12
N PHE A 21 2.82 -1.52 11.95
CA PHE A 21 2.17 -1.28 10.67
C PHE A 21 0.89 -2.12 10.53
N ARG A 22 0.96 -3.43 10.79
CA ARG A 22 -0.22 -4.31 10.80
C ARG A 22 -1.30 -3.82 11.76
N TYR A 23 -0.92 -3.40 12.96
CA TYR A 23 -1.87 -2.85 13.93
C TYR A 23 -2.59 -1.62 13.36
N SER A 24 -1.86 -0.71 12.71
CA SER A 24 -2.43 0.48 12.06
C SER A 24 -3.42 0.11 10.96
N LEU A 25 -3.08 -0.86 10.11
CA LEU A 25 -3.99 -1.38 9.06
C LEU A 25 -5.27 -1.97 9.66
N THR A 26 -5.18 -2.73 10.75
CA THR A 26 -6.36 -3.28 11.43
C THR A 26 -7.26 -2.18 12.00
N GLN A 27 -6.67 -1.12 12.58
CA GLN A 27 -7.45 0.02 13.08
C GLN A 27 -8.17 0.75 11.94
N LEU A 28 -7.49 0.96 10.81
CA LEU A 28 -8.08 1.59 9.63
C LEU A 28 -9.22 0.73 9.05
N PHE A 29 -9.03 -0.58 8.95
CA PHE A 29 -10.08 -1.50 8.51
C PHE A 29 -11.32 -1.40 9.39
N GLY A 30 -11.14 -1.37 10.72
CA GLY A 30 -12.24 -1.26 11.68
C GLY A 30 -13.05 0.03 11.61
N ARG A 31 -12.52 1.09 10.99
CA ARG A 31 -13.25 2.35 10.77
C ARG A 31 -14.32 2.24 9.69
N GLY A 32 -14.19 1.28 8.76
CA GLY A 32 -15.16 1.06 7.70
C GLY A 32 -15.22 2.19 6.67
N THR A 33 -14.15 2.96 6.50
CA THR A 33 -14.04 4.06 5.54
C THR A 33 -12.95 3.81 4.52
N GLY A 34 -13.05 4.40 3.32
CA GLY A 34 -11.98 4.35 2.32
C GLY A 34 -10.64 4.87 2.87
N VAL A 35 -9.54 4.38 2.31
CA VAL A 35 -8.17 4.70 2.76
C VAL A 35 -7.28 5.16 1.62
N ILE A 36 -6.57 6.26 1.81
CA ILE A 36 -5.46 6.68 0.95
C ILE A 36 -4.15 6.32 1.64
N ILE A 37 -3.29 5.56 0.95
CA ILE A 37 -1.94 5.21 1.41
C ILE A 37 -0.93 6.05 0.64
N ASP A 38 -0.31 7.02 1.31
CA ASP A 38 0.77 7.84 0.76
C ASP A 38 2.11 7.11 0.88
N ALA A 39 2.70 6.73 -0.27
CA ALA A 39 3.94 5.97 -0.36
C ALA A 39 5.13 6.78 -0.91
N ALA A 40 5.05 8.12 -0.85
CA ALA A 40 6.04 9.01 -1.48
C ALA A 40 7.44 8.89 -0.88
N ASP A 41 7.54 8.76 0.45
CA ASP A 41 8.82 8.82 1.16
C ASP A 41 9.54 7.47 1.24
N VAL A 42 8.94 6.37 0.76
CA VAL A 42 9.50 5.03 0.89
C VAL A 42 10.80 4.91 0.09
N GLU A 43 11.92 4.72 0.78
CA GLU A 43 13.24 4.50 0.19
C GLU A 43 13.62 3.00 0.23
N ARG A 44 13.17 2.29 1.27
CA ARG A 44 13.36 0.84 1.43
C ARG A 44 12.11 0.18 1.96
N ILE A 45 11.71 -0.92 1.31
CA ILE A 45 10.56 -1.72 1.73
C ILE A 45 10.84 -3.22 1.65
N ASP A 46 10.53 -3.95 2.72
CA ASP A 46 10.62 -5.42 2.73
C ASP A 46 9.35 -6.05 2.13
N THR A 47 9.49 -7.27 1.61
CA THR A 47 8.38 -8.05 1.03
C THR A 47 7.22 -8.25 2.00
N SER A 48 7.50 -8.45 3.28
CA SER A 48 6.49 -8.62 4.33
C SER A 48 5.56 -7.41 4.46
N ILE A 49 6.09 -6.19 4.31
CA ILE A 49 5.28 -4.97 4.33
C ILE A 49 4.38 -4.91 3.10
N VAL A 50 4.93 -5.16 1.92
CA VAL A 50 4.14 -5.13 0.68
C VAL A 50 3.01 -6.16 0.73
N GLN A 51 3.28 -7.35 1.28
CA GLN A 51 2.26 -8.38 1.51
C GLN A 51 1.19 -7.96 2.51
N LEU A 52 1.55 -7.22 3.57
CA LEU A 52 0.57 -6.63 4.50
C LEU A 52 -0.32 -5.59 3.80
N VAL A 53 0.26 -4.73 2.95
CA VAL A 53 -0.51 -3.77 2.14
C VAL A 53 -1.46 -4.50 1.21
N TYR A 54 -0.98 -5.51 0.48
CA TYR A 54 -1.80 -6.35 -0.40
C TYR A 54 -2.95 -7.02 0.35
N SER A 55 -2.66 -7.64 1.50
CA SER A 55 -3.68 -8.27 2.33
C SER A 55 -4.74 -7.26 2.75
N PHE A 56 -4.34 -6.06 3.15
CA PHE A 56 -5.26 -4.99 3.55
C PHE A 56 -6.12 -4.51 2.38
N VAL A 57 -5.52 -4.23 1.21
CA VAL A 57 -6.24 -3.83 -0.01
C VAL A 57 -7.27 -4.90 -0.40
N SER A 58 -6.88 -6.17 -0.37
CA SER A 58 -7.78 -7.29 -0.67
C SER A 58 -8.94 -7.36 0.32
N SER A 59 -8.68 -7.25 1.63
CA SER A 59 -9.73 -7.23 2.66
C SER A 59 -10.68 -6.05 2.51
N MET A 60 -10.15 -4.85 2.25
CA MET A 60 -10.96 -3.64 2.03
C MET A 60 -11.87 -3.81 0.80
N LYS A 61 -11.33 -4.32 -0.31
CA LYS A 61 -12.10 -4.59 -1.53
C LYS A 61 -13.21 -5.61 -1.28
N GLN A 62 -12.93 -6.69 -0.55
CA GLN A 62 -13.95 -7.69 -0.17
C GLN A 62 -15.05 -7.10 0.72
N ALA A 63 -14.72 -6.10 1.54
CA ALA A 63 -15.68 -5.36 2.36
C ALA A 63 -16.42 -4.25 1.58
N GLY A 64 -16.16 -4.08 0.27
CA GLY A 64 -16.76 -3.02 -0.55
C GLY A 64 -16.18 -1.62 -0.29
N LEU A 65 -15.01 -1.54 0.34
CA LEU A 65 -14.32 -0.29 0.66
C LEU A 65 -13.19 -0.03 -0.35
N THR A 66 -12.84 1.24 -0.53
CA THR A 66 -11.78 1.68 -1.43
C THR A 66 -10.43 1.81 -0.73
N VAL A 67 -9.36 1.46 -1.45
CA VAL A 67 -7.99 1.82 -1.08
C VAL A 67 -7.29 2.40 -2.29
N GLU A 68 -6.67 3.56 -2.14
CA GLU A 68 -5.86 4.22 -3.16
C GLU A 68 -4.41 4.25 -2.69
N ILE A 69 -3.46 3.84 -3.54
CA ILE A 69 -2.05 4.12 -3.32
C ILE A 69 -1.71 5.46 -3.99
N SER A 70 -1.37 6.45 -3.19
CA SER A 70 -1.03 7.80 -3.64
C SER A 70 0.49 8.00 -3.66
N ARG A 71 0.98 8.64 -4.72
CA ARG A 71 2.40 9.01 -4.93
C ARG A 71 3.36 7.85 -4.62
N PRO A 72 3.23 6.69 -5.27
CA PRO A 72 4.11 5.56 -5.00
C PRO A 72 5.56 5.88 -5.37
N SER A 73 6.48 5.69 -4.42
CA SER A 73 7.92 5.80 -4.72
C SER A 73 8.39 4.67 -5.65
N GLU A 74 9.56 4.83 -6.25
CA GLU A 74 10.19 3.78 -7.06
C GLU A 74 10.43 2.49 -6.25
N ALA A 75 10.88 2.62 -5.00
CA ALA A 75 11.12 1.47 -4.13
C ALA A 75 9.82 0.69 -3.86
N PHE A 76 8.70 1.38 -3.64
CA PHE A 76 7.39 0.76 -3.49
C PHE A 76 6.94 0.09 -4.78
N SER A 77 6.94 0.83 -5.89
CA SER A 77 6.48 0.35 -7.20
C SER A 77 7.28 -0.85 -7.70
N SER A 78 8.61 -0.81 -7.60
CA SER A 78 9.49 -1.91 -7.98
C SER A 78 9.24 -3.16 -7.14
N SER A 79 9.06 -3.00 -5.83
CA SER A 79 8.75 -4.12 -4.93
C SER A 79 7.38 -4.73 -5.20
N ALA A 80 6.36 -3.88 -5.46
CA ALA A 80 5.03 -4.33 -5.85
C ALA A 80 5.04 -5.07 -7.20
N SER A 81 5.79 -4.56 -8.18
CA SER A 81 5.97 -5.19 -9.50
C SER A 81 6.62 -6.57 -9.38
N ARG A 82 7.74 -6.69 -8.64
CA ARG A 82 8.44 -7.96 -8.41
C ARG A 82 7.57 -9.03 -7.75
N LEU A 83 6.60 -8.62 -6.93
CA LEU A 83 5.67 -9.52 -6.25
C LEU A 83 4.38 -9.78 -7.05
N GLY A 84 4.21 -9.17 -8.22
CA GLY A 84 3.00 -9.31 -9.05
C GLY A 84 1.78 -8.59 -8.46
N PHE A 85 1.97 -7.58 -7.61
CA PHE A 85 0.90 -6.84 -6.94
C PHE A 85 0.57 -5.49 -7.59
N SER A 86 1.21 -5.13 -8.70
CA SER A 86 1.03 -3.82 -9.35
C SER A 86 -0.43 -3.52 -9.71
N GLY A 87 -1.15 -4.46 -10.32
CA GLY A 87 -2.58 -4.28 -10.64
C GLY A 87 -3.48 -4.15 -9.42
N TYR A 88 -3.12 -4.73 -8.27
CA TYR A 88 -3.87 -4.57 -7.03
C TYR A 88 -3.69 -3.19 -6.41
N PHE A 89 -2.56 -2.53 -6.70
CA PHE A 89 -2.22 -1.21 -6.20
C PHE A 89 -2.50 -0.09 -7.19
N GLY A 90 -3.06 -0.40 -8.37
CA GLY A 90 -3.33 0.60 -9.41
C GLY A 90 -2.07 1.19 -10.03
N LEU A 91 -0.97 0.41 -10.08
CA LEU A 91 0.34 0.85 -10.58
C LEU A 91 0.57 0.52 -12.06
N GLU A 92 -0.41 -0.09 -12.73
CA GLU A 92 -0.30 -0.47 -14.15
C GLU A 92 -0.47 0.77 -15.03
N GLY A 93 0.66 1.40 -15.39
CA GLY A 93 0.65 2.66 -16.14
C GLY A 93 2.02 3.23 -16.53
N SER A 94 3.09 2.44 -16.57
CA SER A 94 4.37 2.85 -17.17
C SER A 94 5.12 1.67 -17.77
N GLU A 95 4.55 1.05 -18.80
CA GLU A 95 5.39 0.39 -19.81
C GLU A 95 6.12 1.48 -20.60
N GLN A 96 7.36 1.81 -20.21
CA GLN A 96 8.26 2.56 -21.08
C GLN A 96 9.32 1.62 -21.63
N GLY A 97 9.15 1.30 -22.91
CA GLY A 97 10.23 1.14 -23.90
C GLY A 97 11.23 0.02 -23.67
N ILE A 98 11.02 -1.09 -24.36
CA ILE A 98 12.14 -1.90 -24.85
C ILE A 98 12.76 -1.09 -26.00
N GLU A 99 13.96 -0.53 -25.80
CA GLU A 99 14.91 -0.22 -26.88
C GLU A 99 16.12 -1.15 -26.77
#